data_AF-S9V3Y0-F1
#
_entry.id   AF-S9V3Y0-F1
#
_cell.length_a   1.000
_cell.length_b   1.000
_cell.length_c   1.000
_cell.angle_alpha   90.00
_cell.angle_beta   90.00
_cell.angle_gamma   90.00
#
_symmetry.space_group_name_H-M   'P 1'
#
loop_
_entity.id
_entity.type
_entity.pdbx_description
1 polymer ?
#
loop_
_entity_poly.entity_id
_entity_poly.type
_entity_poly.pdbx_seq_one_letter_code
_entity_poly.pdbx_strand_id
1 'polypeptide(L)'
;MQDGEMQVAEEQMWTKVQLQERLIDLVKDKFDMIGKCEEENSRFKEVYEMQKSATRDASEMKDEKRRLKQRCEADLRHIQDTIQKADLEDAESAKRYAANKEKSERFIRENEEMQEEAWNRIQDMERQLQKLGSDRFDEVKRRIEEIDREEKRRVEYTQFLEVASQHKKLLDLTVYNCDLAVRCTSLVDEMVNEGCTNVRARFDKTNQDLSALRLEVHKEHLEYFRMLYLTLGSLIYKKEKRLEEIDRNIRTTHIQLEFCVETFDPSAKKHADMKKELYKLRQAVEEELAMLRDKQASALEEFKESEEALDAAGIEFNHPVDENNEEVLTRRSKIVEYRAHLSKQEDVKIAAEREEIRRALLLRSTAGPAQITAGATYPAPNGSSNANEL
;
A
#
# COMPACT_ATOMS: atom_id res chain seq x y z
N MET A 1 47.93 10.30 -22.80
CA MET A 1 46.55 10.33 -23.29
C MET A 1 46.48 11.40 -24.36
N GLN A 2 46.02 11.06 -25.55
CA GLN A 2 45.75 12.05 -26.61
C GLN A 2 44.47 12.81 -26.24
N ASP A 3 44.36 14.11 -26.55
CA ASP A 3 43.21 14.97 -26.20
C ASP A 3 41.83 14.32 -26.52
N GLY A 4 41.76 13.49 -27.55
CA GLY A 4 40.53 12.76 -27.93
C GLY A 4 40.06 11.72 -26.89
N GLU A 5 40.96 11.09 -26.13
CA GLU A 5 40.58 10.11 -25.09
C GLU A 5 39.91 10.79 -23.89
N MET A 6 40.31 12.02 -23.58
CA MET A 6 39.77 12.79 -22.47
C MET A 6 38.38 13.35 -22.78
N GLN A 7 38.16 13.80 -24.01
CA GLN A 7 36.84 14.26 -24.48
C GLN A 7 35.82 13.11 -24.47
N VAL A 8 36.20 11.92 -24.95
CA VAL A 8 35.32 10.73 -24.92
C VAL A 8 34.95 10.34 -23.49
N ALA A 9 35.91 10.40 -22.55
CA ALA A 9 35.63 10.11 -21.14
C ALA A 9 34.67 11.12 -20.51
N GLU A 10 34.71 12.39 -20.94
CA GLU A 10 33.80 13.43 -20.48
C GLU A 10 32.38 13.22 -21.03
N GLU A 11 32.25 12.93 -22.33
CA GLU A 11 30.97 12.59 -22.98
C GLU A 11 30.30 11.38 -22.32
N GLN A 12 31.08 10.34 -22.01
CA GLN A 12 30.59 9.16 -21.27
C GLN A 12 30.05 9.52 -19.88
N MET A 13 30.70 10.45 -19.17
CA MET A 13 30.22 10.91 -17.86
C MET A 13 28.89 11.68 -17.99
N TRP A 14 28.72 12.48 -19.03
CA TRP A 14 27.44 13.15 -19.31
C TRP A 14 26.32 12.17 -19.64
N THR A 15 26.58 11.15 -20.48
CA THR A 15 25.62 10.08 -20.73
C THR A 15 25.26 9.34 -19.44
N LYS A 16 26.25 9.10 -18.57
CA LYS A 16 26.01 8.45 -17.27
C LYS A 16 25.07 9.28 -16.39
N VAL A 17 25.28 10.60 -16.31
CA VAL A 17 24.37 11.52 -15.58
C VAL A 17 22.95 11.42 -16.11
N GLN A 18 22.75 11.48 -17.43
CA GLN A 18 21.42 11.38 -18.05
C GLN A 18 20.72 10.06 -17.74
N LEU A 19 21.46 8.94 -17.78
CA LEU A 19 20.93 7.63 -17.44
C LEU A 19 20.55 7.55 -15.96
N GLN A 20 21.35 8.13 -15.08
CA GLN A 20 21.10 8.15 -13.64
C GLN A 20 19.89 9.04 -13.29
N GLU A 21 19.74 10.21 -13.92
CA GLU A 21 18.55 11.05 -13.81
C GLU A 21 17.30 10.26 -14.24
N ARG A 22 17.39 9.51 -15.34
CA ARG A 22 16.29 8.67 -15.80
C ARG A 22 15.95 7.52 -14.83
N LEU A 23 16.94 6.95 -14.15
CA LEU A 23 16.71 5.94 -13.11
C LEU A 23 15.96 6.54 -11.91
N ILE A 24 16.29 7.77 -11.52
CA ILE A 24 15.56 8.49 -10.46
C ILE A 24 14.12 8.79 -10.88
N ASP A 25 13.87 9.18 -12.13
CA ASP A 25 12.50 9.35 -12.63
C ASP A 25 11.69 8.06 -12.53
N LEU A 26 12.28 6.91 -12.87
CA LEU A 26 11.62 5.61 -12.74
C LEU A 26 11.33 5.24 -11.27
N VAL A 27 12.16 5.69 -10.33
CA VAL A 27 11.90 5.54 -8.89
C VAL A 27 10.70 6.40 -8.48
N LYS A 28 10.58 7.63 -8.99
CA LYS A 28 9.39 8.48 -8.75
C LYS A 28 8.12 7.80 -9.29
N ASP A 29 8.18 7.24 -10.49
CA ASP A 29 7.06 6.47 -11.05
C ASP A 29 6.67 5.28 -10.15
N LYS A 30 7.64 4.61 -9.51
CA LYS A 30 7.37 3.55 -8.52
C LYS A 30 6.64 4.08 -7.29
N PHE A 31 7.06 5.21 -6.72
CA PHE A 31 6.35 5.84 -5.60
C PHE A 31 4.91 6.19 -5.96
N ASP A 32 4.69 6.77 -7.14
CA ASP A 32 3.35 7.10 -7.63
C ASP A 32 2.46 5.86 -7.79
N MET A 33 3.00 4.76 -8.30
CA MET A 33 2.28 3.49 -8.40
C MET A 33 1.91 2.93 -7.03
N ILE A 34 2.84 2.96 -6.07
CA ILE A 34 2.59 2.53 -4.68
C ILE A 34 1.49 3.37 -4.06
N GLY A 35 1.55 4.70 -4.19
CA GLY A 35 0.53 5.62 -3.67
C GLY A 35 -0.86 5.36 -4.25
N LYS A 36 -0.97 5.06 -5.55
CA LYS A 36 -2.25 4.66 -6.16
C LYS A 36 -2.77 3.35 -5.58
N CYS A 37 -1.90 2.36 -5.37
CA CYS A 37 -2.30 1.10 -4.73
C CYS A 37 -2.74 1.30 -3.27
N GLU A 38 -2.10 2.19 -2.51
CA GLU A 38 -2.52 2.57 -1.16
C GLU A 38 -3.93 3.20 -1.18
N GLU A 39 -4.20 4.10 -2.13
CA GLU A 39 -5.52 4.73 -2.29
C GLU A 39 -6.61 3.71 -2.65
N GLU A 40 -6.33 2.80 -3.59
CA GLU A 40 -7.26 1.73 -3.95
C GLU A 40 -7.55 0.80 -2.76
N ASN A 41 -6.52 0.43 -2.00
CA ASN A 41 -6.65 -0.42 -0.82
C ASN A 41 -7.42 0.27 0.31
N SER A 42 -7.31 1.60 0.43
CA SER A 42 -7.96 2.40 1.48
C SER A 42 -9.49 2.24 1.52
N ARG A 43 -10.11 1.91 0.38
CA ARG A 43 -11.56 1.66 0.26
C ARG A 43 -12.04 0.49 1.12
N PHE A 44 -11.14 -0.42 1.51
CA PHE A 44 -11.47 -1.55 2.38
C PHE A 44 -11.34 -1.25 3.88
N LYS A 45 -10.92 -0.03 4.26
CA LYS A 45 -10.76 0.38 5.66
C LYS A 45 -12.08 0.34 6.45
N GLU A 46 -13.20 0.57 5.78
CA GLU A 46 -14.55 0.61 6.39
C GLU A 46 -15.26 -0.75 6.45
N VAL A 47 -14.60 -1.83 6.00
CA VAL A 47 -15.17 -3.19 6.02
C VAL A 47 -15.57 -3.63 7.44
N TYR A 48 -14.89 -3.11 8.48
CA TYR A 48 -15.26 -3.36 9.86
C TYR A 48 -16.61 -2.74 10.26
N GLU A 49 -16.93 -1.54 9.80
CA GLU A 49 -18.23 -0.92 10.09
C GLU A 49 -19.36 -1.64 9.34
N MET A 50 -19.09 -2.09 8.11
CA MET A 50 -20.01 -2.96 7.37
C MET A 50 -20.25 -4.28 8.11
N GLN A 51 -19.20 -4.93 8.60
CA GLN A 51 -19.30 -6.15 9.41
C GLN A 51 -20.17 -5.91 10.65
N LYS A 52 -19.88 -4.86 11.40
CA LYS A 52 -20.61 -4.49 12.62
C LYS A 52 -22.09 -4.23 12.36
N SER A 53 -22.42 -3.50 11.29
CA SER A 53 -23.81 -3.27 10.89
C SER A 53 -24.50 -4.59 10.53
N ALA A 54 -23.86 -5.43 9.73
CA ALA A 54 -24.43 -6.71 9.31
C ALA A 54 -24.67 -7.67 10.49
N THR A 55 -23.74 -7.75 11.44
CA THR A 55 -23.91 -8.56 12.66
C THR A 55 -25.07 -8.06 13.51
N ARG A 56 -25.23 -6.73 13.65
CA ARG A 56 -26.36 -6.15 14.36
C ARG A 56 -27.69 -6.52 13.69
N ASP A 57 -27.79 -6.30 12.38
CA ASP A 57 -29.02 -6.56 11.62
C ASP A 57 -29.37 -8.07 11.65
N ALA A 58 -28.36 -8.95 11.58
CA ALA A 58 -28.55 -10.39 11.74
C ALA A 58 -29.03 -10.78 13.14
N SER A 59 -28.51 -10.14 14.19
CA SER A 59 -28.95 -10.35 15.58
C SER A 59 -30.41 -9.93 15.77
N GLU A 60 -30.76 -8.73 15.30
CA GLU A 60 -32.12 -8.19 15.38
C GLU A 60 -33.11 -9.12 14.66
N MET A 61 -32.75 -9.60 13.47
CA MET A 61 -33.56 -10.53 12.70
C MET A 61 -33.72 -11.89 13.40
N LYS A 62 -32.65 -12.45 13.99
CA LYS A 62 -32.72 -13.69 14.78
C LYS A 62 -33.67 -13.54 15.97
N ASP A 63 -33.58 -12.41 16.68
CA ASP A 63 -34.42 -12.16 17.85
C ASP A 63 -35.88 -11.94 17.49
N GLU A 64 -36.18 -11.24 16.40
CA GLU A 64 -37.54 -11.07 15.89
C GLU A 64 -38.18 -12.42 15.54
N LYS A 65 -37.45 -13.29 14.81
CA LYS A 65 -37.95 -14.63 14.45
C LYS A 65 -38.10 -15.56 15.65
N ARG A 66 -37.19 -15.48 16.64
CA ARG A 66 -37.34 -16.22 17.91
C ARG A 66 -38.60 -15.79 18.67
N ARG A 67 -38.86 -14.48 18.78
CA ARG A 67 -40.07 -13.96 19.42
C ARG A 67 -41.34 -14.37 18.69
N LEU A 68 -41.33 -14.34 17.35
CA LEU A 68 -42.47 -14.81 16.57
C LEU A 68 -42.73 -16.30 16.78
N LYS A 69 -41.68 -17.13 16.72
CA LYS A 69 -41.77 -18.57 17.00
C LYS A 69 -42.37 -18.83 18.39
N GLN A 70 -41.86 -18.17 19.43
CA GLN A 70 -42.37 -18.34 20.80
C GLN A 70 -43.86 -18.01 20.92
N ARG A 71 -44.32 -16.96 20.23
CA ARG A 71 -45.76 -16.61 20.18
C ARG A 71 -46.56 -17.71 19.48
N CYS A 72 -46.14 -18.16 18.30
CA CYS A 72 -46.84 -19.23 17.59
C CYS A 72 -46.86 -20.55 18.37
N GLU A 73 -45.78 -20.90 19.08
CA GLU A 73 -45.73 -22.09 19.96
C GLU A 73 -46.65 -21.96 21.19
N ALA A 74 -46.86 -20.74 21.70
CA ALA A 74 -47.83 -20.49 22.76
C ALA A 74 -49.27 -20.61 22.23
N ASP A 75 -49.54 -20.04 21.06
CA ASP A 75 -50.85 -20.11 20.41
C ASP A 75 -51.22 -21.54 20.02
N LEU A 76 -50.25 -22.33 19.53
CA LEU A 76 -50.44 -23.76 19.25
C LEU A 76 -50.86 -24.53 20.51
N ARG A 77 -50.20 -24.27 21.64
CA ARG A 77 -50.56 -24.87 22.92
C ARG A 77 -51.97 -24.47 23.34
N HIS A 78 -52.30 -23.19 23.23
CA HIS A 78 -53.64 -22.69 23.55
C HIS A 78 -54.73 -23.33 22.69
N ILE A 79 -54.50 -23.49 21.38
CA ILE A 79 -55.45 -24.15 20.47
C ILE A 79 -55.61 -25.63 20.81
N GLN A 80 -54.51 -26.33 21.12
CA GLN A 80 -54.55 -27.72 21.56
C GLN A 80 -55.38 -27.88 22.85
N ASP A 81 -55.14 -27.02 23.84
CA ASP A 81 -55.90 -27.01 25.10
C ASP A 81 -57.39 -26.71 24.85
N THR A 82 -57.70 -25.81 23.92
CA THR A 82 -59.08 -25.44 23.58
C THR A 82 -59.80 -26.58 22.86
N ILE A 83 -59.14 -27.26 21.91
CA ILE A 83 -59.68 -28.46 21.26
C ILE A 83 -59.96 -29.53 22.32
N GLN A 84 -58.99 -29.80 23.21
CA GLN A 84 -59.16 -30.82 24.24
C GLN A 84 -60.33 -30.51 25.20
N LYS A 85 -60.52 -29.23 25.56
CA LYS A 85 -61.70 -28.80 26.33
C LYS A 85 -63.00 -29.00 25.57
N ALA A 86 -63.05 -28.61 24.29
CA ALA A 86 -64.22 -28.81 23.45
C ALA A 86 -64.58 -30.30 23.30
N ASP A 87 -63.58 -31.17 23.14
CA ASP A 87 -63.78 -32.63 23.08
C ASP A 87 -64.40 -33.18 24.39
N LEU A 88 -63.93 -32.68 25.54
CA LEU A 88 -64.47 -33.06 26.85
C LEU A 88 -65.91 -32.57 27.07
N GLU A 89 -66.19 -31.32 26.71
CA GLU A 89 -67.53 -30.72 26.81
C GLU A 89 -68.54 -31.41 25.86
N ASP A 90 -68.10 -31.80 24.66
CA ASP A 90 -68.89 -32.60 23.72
C ASP A 90 -69.24 -33.98 24.31
N ALA A 91 -68.25 -34.68 24.84
CA ALA A 91 -68.44 -35.99 25.46
C ALA A 91 -69.41 -35.95 26.66
N GLU A 92 -69.29 -34.93 27.52
CA GLU A 92 -70.22 -34.75 28.65
C GLU A 92 -71.65 -34.44 28.18
N SER A 93 -71.80 -33.59 27.17
CA SER A 93 -73.11 -33.20 26.62
C SER A 93 -73.81 -34.38 25.94
N ALA A 94 -73.07 -35.14 25.13
CA ALA A 94 -73.56 -36.35 24.48
C ALA A 94 -74.03 -37.40 25.52
N LYS A 95 -73.29 -37.55 26.63
CA LYS A 95 -73.67 -38.44 27.73
C LYS A 95 -74.97 -37.99 28.42
N ARG A 96 -75.15 -36.68 28.65
CA ARG A 96 -76.39 -36.13 29.23
C ARG A 96 -77.59 -36.34 28.30
N TYR A 97 -77.41 -36.11 27.00
CA TYR A 97 -78.46 -36.38 26.01
C TYR A 97 -78.86 -37.86 25.99
N ALA A 98 -77.88 -38.78 25.96
CA ALA A 98 -78.15 -40.22 25.96
C ALA A 98 -78.94 -40.66 27.20
N ALA A 99 -78.56 -40.16 28.40
CA ALA A 99 -79.27 -40.47 29.64
C ALA A 99 -80.70 -39.93 29.66
N ASN A 100 -80.93 -38.71 29.16
CA ASN A 100 -82.27 -38.12 29.07
C ASN A 100 -83.15 -38.85 28.05
N LYS A 101 -82.59 -39.25 26.91
CA LYS A 101 -83.27 -40.06 25.90
C LYS A 101 -83.70 -41.41 26.46
N GLU A 102 -82.81 -42.12 27.16
CA GLU A 102 -83.11 -43.41 27.77
C GLU A 102 -84.22 -43.29 28.83
N LYS A 103 -84.16 -42.25 29.67
CA LYS A 103 -85.22 -41.97 30.66
C LYS A 103 -86.57 -41.70 29.99
N SER A 104 -86.58 -40.93 28.90
CA SER A 104 -87.78 -40.65 28.12
C SER A 104 -88.36 -41.91 27.46
N GLU A 105 -87.51 -42.77 26.90
CA GLU A 105 -87.92 -44.03 26.27
C GLU A 105 -88.50 -45.04 27.27
N ARG A 106 -88.00 -45.06 28.52
CA ARG A 106 -88.61 -45.86 29.60
C ARG A 106 -89.98 -45.33 29.98
N PHE A 107 -90.13 -44.02 30.13
CA PHE A 107 -91.40 -43.40 30.47
C PHE A 107 -92.47 -43.67 29.39
N ILE A 108 -92.10 -43.70 28.11
CA ILE A 108 -93.01 -44.07 27.02
C ILE A 108 -93.47 -45.53 27.15
N ARG A 109 -92.54 -46.47 27.41
CA ARG A 109 -92.85 -47.90 27.56
C ARG A 109 -93.71 -48.19 28.79
N GLU A 110 -93.39 -47.60 29.93
CA GLU A 110 -94.17 -47.74 31.16
C GLU A 110 -95.58 -47.15 31.00
N ASN A 111 -95.72 -46.06 30.23
CA ASN A 111 -97.03 -45.48 29.91
C ASN A 111 -97.83 -46.39 28.96
N GLU A 112 -97.17 -47.02 27.99
CA GLU A 112 -97.78 -47.97 27.05
C GLU A 112 -98.33 -49.22 27.79
N GLU A 113 -97.57 -49.79 28.73
CA GLU A 113 -98.01 -50.91 29.57
C GLU A 113 -99.20 -50.53 30.47
N MET A 114 -99.20 -49.32 31.04
CA MET A 114 -100.32 -48.81 31.84
C MET A 114 -101.58 -48.49 31.01
N GLN A 115 -101.45 -48.19 29.72
CA GLN A 115 -102.59 -47.95 28.82
C GLN A 115 -103.41 -49.21 28.56
N GLU A 116 -102.78 -50.39 28.60
CA GLU A 116 -103.44 -51.68 28.43
C GLU A 116 -104.33 -52.04 29.64
N GLU A 117 -103.92 -51.65 30.86
CA GLU A 117 -104.75 -51.77 32.08
C GLU A 117 -105.92 -50.77 32.12
N ALA A 118 -105.75 -49.57 31.56
CA ALA A 118 -106.73 -48.48 31.56
C ALA A 118 -107.91 -48.72 30.61
N TRP A 119 -107.78 -49.64 29.65
CA TRP A 119 -108.86 -50.01 28.73
C TRP A 119 -110.09 -50.60 29.45
N ASN A 120 -109.96 -50.95 30.73
CA ASN A 120 -111.09 -51.34 31.58
C ASN A 120 -111.85 -50.14 32.23
N ARG A 121 -111.38 -48.89 32.10
CA ARG A 121 -111.90 -47.68 32.80
C ARG A 121 -112.53 -46.59 31.89
N ILE A 122 -112.93 -46.97 30.68
CA ILE A 122 -113.22 -46.11 29.50
C ILE A 122 -114.19 -44.93 29.65
N GLN A 123 -115.10 -44.92 30.62
CA GLN A 123 -116.12 -43.86 30.73
C GLN A 123 -115.63 -42.59 31.47
N ASP A 124 -114.67 -42.74 32.39
CA ASP A 124 -113.94 -41.60 32.99
C ASP A 124 -112.83 -41.08 32.06
N MET A 125 -112.48 -41.83 31.01
CA MET A 125 -111.34 -41.57 30.13
C MET A 125 -111.56 -40.42 29.13
N GLU A 126 -112.78 -39.99 28.84
CA GLU A 126 -113.02 -38.91 27.86
C GLU A 126 -112.50 -37.54 28.37
N ARG A 127 -112.67 -37.24 29.66
CA ARG A 127 -112.09 -36.04 30.30
C ARG A 127 -110.58 -36.14 30.51
N GLN A 128 -110.04 -37.36 30.69
CA GLN A 128 -108.60 -37.58 30.80
C GLN A 128 -107.89 -37.53 29.43
N LEU A 129 -108.56 -37.87 28.33
CA LEU A 129 -108.04 -37.80 26.95
C LEU A 129 -107.62 -36.39 26.53
N GLN A 130 -108.36 -35.35 26.94
CA GLN A 130 -107.95 -33.95 26.68
C GLN A 130 -106.68 -33.56 27.46
N LYS A 131 -106.54 -34.03 28.70
CA LYS A 131 -105.37 -33.74 29.53
C LYS A 131 -104.13 -34.48 29.02
N LEU A 132 -104.24 -35.77 28.71
CA LEU A 132 -103.18 -36.57 28.11
C LEU A 132 -102.79 -36.07 26.70
N GLY A 133 -103.74 -35.51 25.95
CA GLY A 133 -103.46 -34.83 24.69
C GLY A 133 -102.58 -33.59 24.86
N SER A 134 -102.81 -32.80 25.92
CA SER A 134 -101.96 -31.65 26.29
C SER A 134 -100.58 -32.12 26.74
N ASP A 135 -100.51 -33.11 27.64
CA ASP A 135 -99.25 -33.62 28.18
C ASP A 135 -98.36 -34.23 27.06
N ARG A 136 -98.98 -34.94 26.09
CA ARG A 136 -98.28 -35.45 24.90
C ARG A 136 -97.78 -34.32 24.00
N PHE A 137 -98.58 -33.27 23.82
CA PHE A 137 -98.20 -32.13 22.98
C PHE A 137 -97.03 -31.34 23.60
N ASP A 138 -97.09 -31.10 24.91
CA ASP A 138 -96.02 -30.40 25.64
C ASP A 138 -94.71 -31.21 25.65
N GLU A 139 -94.78 -32.53 25.79
CA GLU A 139 -93.59 -33.38 25.74
C GLU A 139 -93.00 -33.51 24.32
N VAL A 140 -93.84 -33.57 23.29
CA VAL A 140 -93.37 -33.52 21.88
C VAL A 140 -92.66 -32.19 21.61
N LYS A 141 -93.20 -31.07 22.10
CA LYS A 141 -92.56 -29.76 21.97
C LYS A 141 -91.22 -29.71 22.70
N ARG A 142 -91.16 -30.21 23.94
CA ARG A 142 -89.91 -30.32 24.72
C ARG A 142 -88.86 -31.14 23.98
N ARG A 143 -89.25 -32.26 23.37
CA ARG A 143 -88.36 -33.15 22.61
C ARG A 143 -87.85 -32.49 21.32
N ILE A 144 -88.69 -31.75 20.60
CA ILE A 144 -88.26 -30.98 19.42
C ILE A 144 -87.22 -29.94 19.83
N GLU A 145 -87.46 -29.19 20.92
CA GLU A 145 -86.51 -28.18 21.42
C GLU A 145 -85.19 -28.78 21.90
N GLU A 146 -85.18 -30.01 22.42
CA GLU A 146 -83.95 -30.73 22.79
C GLU A 146 -83.19 -31.23 21.55
N ILE A 147 -83.89 -31.75 20.54
CA ILE A 147 -83.27 -32.18 19.28
C ILE A 147 -82.64 -30.99 18.55
N ASP A 148 -83.34 -29.86 18.46
CA ASP A 148 -82.83 -28.65 17.83
C ASP A 148 -81.59 -28.09 18.54
N ARG A 149 -81.55 -28.16 19.88
CA ARG A 149 -80.39 -27.75 20.68
C ARG A 149 -79.20 -28.67 20.44
N GLU A 150 -79.43 -29.98 20.39
CA GLU A 150 -78.37 -30.96 20.16
C GLU A 150 -77.80 -30.88 18.74
N GLU A 151 -78.66 -30.67 17.73
CA GLU A 151 -78.22 -30.52 16.35
C GLU A 151 -77.39 -29.24 16.16
N LYS A 152 -77.81 -28.11 16.76
CA LYS A 152 -77.02 -26.87 16.76
C LYS A 152 -75.63 -27.07 17.38
N ARG A 153 -75.57 -27.70 18.54
CA ARG A 153 -74.32 -28.02 19.23
C ARG A 153 -73.38 -28.85 18.35
N ARG A 154 -73.91 -29.87 17.66
CA ARG A 154 -73.15 -30.73 16.74
C ARG A 154 -72.54 -29.97 15.57
N VAL A 155 -73.33 -29.10 14.94
CA VAL A 155 -72.87 -28.26 13.82
C VAL A 155 -71.81 -27.29 14.29
N GLU A 156 -72.03 -26.59 15.41
CA GLU A 156 -71.08 -25.63 15.99
C GLU A 156 -69.74 -26.28 16.36
N TYR A 157 -69.76 -27.46 16.99
CA TYR A 157 -68.55 -28.22 17.30
C TYR A 157 -67.77 -28.64 16.06
N THR A 158 -68.47 -29.13 15.02
CA THR A 158 -67.84 -29.51 13.75
C THR A 158 -67.16 -28.32 13.08
N GLN A 159 -67.84 -27.17 13.04
CA GLN A 159 -67.28 -25.92 12.50
C GLN A 159 -66.07 -25.44 13.30
N PHE A 160 -66.13 -25.51 14.63
CA PHE A 160 -65.01 -25.16 15.49
C PHE A 160 -63.78 -26.03 15.20
N LEU A 161 -63.95 -27.36 15.11
CA LEU A 161 -62.85 -28.28 14.82
C LEU A 161 -62.21 -28.01 13.45
N GLU A 162 -63.01 -27.69 12.44
CA GLU A 162 -62.50 -27.36 11.10
C GLU A 162 -61.61 -26.11 11.15
N VAL A 163 -62.11 -25.02 11.76
CA VAL A 163 -61.36 -23.76 11.89
C VAL A 163 -60.11 -23.95 12.74
N ALA A 164 -60.21 -24.64 13.88
CA ALA A 164 -59.09 -24.91 14.76
C ALA A 164 -58.00 -25.76 14.09
N SER A 165 -58.40 -26.75 13.29
CA SER A 165 -57.48 -27.59 12.50
C SER A 165 -56.75 -26.79 11.42
N GLN A 166 -57.46 -25.92 10.70
CA GLN A 166 -56.84 -25.03 9.71
C GLN A 166 -55.86 -24.04 10.37
N HIS A 167 -56.26 -23.43 11.48
CA HIS A 167 -55.41 -22.50 12.23
C HIS A 167 -54.14 -23.19 12.74
N LYS A 168 -54.28 -24.39 13.32
CA LYS A 168 -53.13 -25.20 13.78
C LYS A 168 -52.14 -25.44 12.65
N LYS A 169 -52.60 -25.88 11.47
CA LYS A 169 -51.73 -26.12 10.31
C LYS A 169 -50.96 -24.86 9.88
N LEU A 170 -51.61 -23.70 9.89
CA LEU A 170 -50.96 -22.43 9.54
C LEU A 170 -49.90 -22.03 10.58
N LEU A 171 -50.17 -22.23 11.87
CA LEU A 171 -49.18 -21.98 12.92
C LEU A 171 -47.98 -22.94 12.82
N ASP A 172 -48.22 -24.23 12.58
CA ASP A 172 -47.15 -25.23 12.40
C ASP A 172 -46.24 -24.83 11.22
N LEU A 173 -46.82 -24.42 10.08
CA LEU A 173 -46.07 -23.90 8.94
C LEU A 173 -45.28 -22.63 9.28
N THR A 174 -45.87 -21.73 10.07
CA THR A 174 -45.22 -20.49 10.49
C THR A 174 -44.03 -20.75 11.40
N VAL A 175 -44.15 -21.68 12.35
CA VAL A 175 -43.05 -22.14 13.21
C VAL A 175 -41.92 -22.72 12.37
N TYR A 176 -42.26 -23.62 11.43
CA TYR A 176 -41.28 -24.21 10.52
C TYR A 176 -40.54 -23.14 9.68
N ASN A 177 -41.27 -22.16 9.13
CA ASN A 177 -40.68 -21.06 8.38
C ASN A 177 -39.79 -20.17 9.26
N CYS A 178 -40.15 -19.93 10.52
CA CYS A 178 -39.29 -19.21 11.46
C CYS A 178 -37.99 -19.98 11.73
N ASP A 179 -38.05 -21.30 11.91
CA ASP A 179 -36.86 -22.14 12.10
C ASP A 179 -35.96 -22.18 10.87
N LEU A 180 -36.54 -22.18 9.68
CA LEU A 180 -35.78 -22.05 8.44
C LEU A 180 -35.13 -20.67 8.34
N ALA A 181 -35.88 -19.59 8.63
CA ALA A 181 -35.36 -18.23 8.60
C ALA A 181 -34.18 -18.03 9.56
N VAL A 182 -34.28 -18.50 10.81
CA VAL A 182 -33.19 -18.42 11.80
C VAL A 182 -31.93 -19.14 11.30
N ARG A 183 -32.08 -20.31 10.69
CA ARG A 183 -30.95 -21.05 10.11
C ARG A 183 -30.33 -20.29 8.93
N CYS A 184 -31.14 -19.82 8.00
CA CYS A 184 -30.65 -19.03 6.85
C CYS A 184 -29.95 -17.75 7.30
N THR A 185 -30.51 -17.00 8.25
CA THR A 185 -29.88 -15.80 8.82
C THR A 185 -28.54 -16.14 9.48
N SER A 186 -28.42 -17.30 10.12
CA SER A 186 -27.14 -17.73 10.73
C SER A 186 -26.08 -18.04 9.67
N LEU A 187 -26.45 -18.72 8.58
CA LEU A 187 -25.52 -18.98 7.47
C LEU A 187 -25.07 -17.69 6.77
N VAL A 188 -25.98 -16.73 6.57
CA VAL A 188 -25.64 -15.43 5.99
C VAL A 188 -24.72 -14.64 6.92
N ASP A 189 -24.98 -14.65 8.22
CA ASP A 189 -24.13 -14.01 9.24
C ASP A 189 -22.72 -14.61 9.27
N GLU A 190 -22.60 -15.94 9.24
CA GLU A 190 -21.30 -16.64 9.13
C GLU A 190 -20.56 -16.26 7.84
N MET A 191 -21.26 -16.31 6.69
CA MET A 191 -20.69 -15.95 5.38
C MET A 191 -20.19 -14.51 5.34
N VAL A 192 -20.97 -13.55 5.88
CA VAL A 192 -20.57 -12.14 5.94
C VAL A 192 -19.38 -11.96 6.89
N ASN A 193 -19.39 -12.60 8.06
CA ASN A 193 -18.28 -12.51 9.00
C ASN A 193 -16.97 -13.07 8.43
N GLU A 194 -17.03 -14.23 7.78
CA GLU A 194 -15.87 -14.84 7.13
C GLU A 194 -15.39 -13.98 5.96
N GLY A 195 -16.32 -13.48 5.13
CA GLY A 195 -16.03 -12.56 4.03
C GLY A 195 -15.32 -11.28 4.50
N CYS A 196 -15.87 -10.59 5.50
CA CYS A 196 -15.27 -9.40 6.09
C CYS A 196 -13.90 -9.67 6.71
N THR A 197 -13.75 -10.80 7.41
CA THR A 197 -12.47 -11.21 8.01
C THR A 197 -11.40 -11.44 6.95
N ASN A 198 -11.76 -12.14 5.86
CA ASN A 198 -10.85 -12.40 4.74
C ASN A 198 -10.44 -11.11 4.01
N VAL A 199 -11.39 -10.19 3.80
CA VAL A 199 -11.08 -8.87 3.21
C VAL A 199 -10.16 -8.07 4.11
N ARG A 200 -10.39 -8.06 5.42
CA ARG A 200 -9.52 -7.38 6.39
C ARG A 200 -8.11 -7.97 6.40
N ALA A 201 -7.99 -9.29 6.48
CA ALA A 201 -6.69 -9.96 6.44
C ALA A 201 -5.92 -9.63 5.15
N ARG A 202 -6.61 -9.55 4.01
CA ARG A 202 -6.01 -9.09 2.74
C ARG A 202 -5.61 -7.63 2.79
N PHE A 203 -6.47 -6.74 3.29
CA PHE A 203 -6.16 -5.32 3.43
C PHE A 203 -4.92 -5.07 4.29
N ASP A 204 -4.85 -5.72 5.46
CA ASP A 204 -3.73 -5.61 6.40
C ASP A 204 -2.44 -6.15 5.76
N LYS A 205 -2.51 -7.30 5.11
CA LYS A 205 -1.36 -7.89 4.39
C LYS A 205 -0.88 -6.97 3.26
N THR A 206 -1.79 -6.47 2.42
CA THR A 206 -1.43 -5.55 1.33
C THR A 206 -0.78 -4.28 1.86
N ASN A 207 -1.25 -3.72 2.97
CA ASN A 207 -0.60 -2.54 3.57
C ASN A 207 0.81 -2.85 4.09
N GLN A 208 1.02 -4.02 4.69
CA GLN A 208 2.36 -4.47 5.10
C GLN A 208 3.28 -4.63 3.89
N ASP A 209 2.80 -5.29 2.84
CA ASP A 209 3.55 -5.51 1.60
C ASP A 209 3.87 -4.17 0.90
N LEU A 210 2.92 -3.23 0.84
CA LEU A 210 3.12 -1.89 0.29
C LEU A 210 4.14 -1.08 1.12
N SER A 211 4.05 -1.15 2.45
CA SER A 211 5.02 -0.47 3.34
C SER A 211 6.43 -1.02 3.15
N ALA A 212 6.57 -2.35 3.02
CA ALA A 212 7.84 -2.98 2.74
C ALA A 212 8.39 -2.60 1.35
N LEU A 213 7.53 -2.60 0.33
CA LEU A 213 7.91 -2.20 -1.03
C LEU A 213 8.34 -0.73 -1.07
N ARG A 214 7.62 0.17 -0.38
CA ARG A 214 7.97 1.59 -0.28
C ARG A 214 9.35 1.78 0.33
N LEU A 215 9.66 1.05 1.38
CA LEU A 215 10.99 1.07 1.99
C LEU A 215 12.08 0.59 1.03
N GLU A 216 11.84 -0.47 0.26
CA GLU A 216 12.78 -0.92 -0.78
C GLU A 216 12.98 0.13 -1.87
N VAL A 217 11.92 0.83 -2.31
CA VAL A 217 12.04 1.93 -3.28
C VAL A 217 12.85 3.10 -2.71
N HIS A 218 12.74 3.43 -1.41
CA HIS A 218 13.61 4.42 -0.77
C HIS A 218 15.08 3.99 -0.76
N LYS A 219 15.38 2.69 -0.54
CA LYS A 219 16.76 2.16 -0.63
C LYS A 219 17.30 2.24 -2.05
N GLU A 220 16.49 1.88 -3.06
CA GLU A 220 16.86 2.06 -4.47
C GLU A 220 17.10 3.54 -4.80
N HIS A 221 16.28 4.45 -4.27
CA HIS A 221 16.48 5.89 -4.45
C HIS A 221 17.83 6.33 -3.90
N LEU A 222 18.20 5.90 -2.69
CA LEU A 222 19.51 6.16 -2.10
C LEU A 222 20.64 5.67 -3.01
N GLU A 223 20.52 4.46 -3.57
CA GLU A 223 21.54 3.92 -4.46
C GLU A 223 21.72 4.79 -5.72
N TYR A 224 20.64 5.09 -6.44
CA TYR A 224 20.72 5.89 -7.66
C TYR A 224 21.10 7.35 -7.38
N PHE A 225 20.61 7.92 -6.29
CA PHE A 225 21.02 9.24 -5.81
C PHE A 225 22.52 9.27 -5.53
N ARG A 226 23.06 8.29 -4.78
CA ARG A 226 24.51 8.18 -4.55
C ARG A 226 25.29 8.13 -5.85
N MET A 227 24.87 7.28 -6.79
CA MET A 227 25.53 7.15 -8.09
C MET A 227 25.53 8.46 -8.89
N LEU A 228 24.39 9.19 -8.90
CA LEU A 228 24.25 10.48 -9.57
C LEU A 228 25.10 11.54 -8.89
N TYR A 229 24.98 11.68 -7.57
CA TYR A 229 25.60 12.73 -6.77
C TYR A 229 27.13 12.67 -6.87
N LEU A 230 27.73 11.48 -6.77
CA LEU A 230 29.17 11.29 -6.93
C LEU A 230 29.65 11.54 -8.36
N THR A 231 28.84 11.16 -9.36
CA THR A 231 29.18 11.40 -10.77
C THR A 231 29.15 12.91 -11.09
N LEU A 232 28.12 13.62 -10.62
CA LEU A 232 28.02 15.08 -10.71
C LEU A 232 29.18 15.77 -9.97
N GLY A 233 29.47 15.36 -8.73
CA GLY A 233 30.59 15.91 -7.96
C GLY A 233 31.94 15.73 -8.65
N SER A 234 32.15 14.59 -9.30
CA SER A 234 33.34 14.35 -10.11
C SER A 234 33.42 15.24 -11.35
N LEU A 235 32.31 15.46 -12.05
CA LEU A 235 32.24 16.38 -13.20
C LEU A 235 32.47 17.83 -12.79
N ILE A 236 31.80 18.27 -11.72
CA ILE A 236 31.96 19.62 -11.15
C ILE A 236 33.44 19.85 -10.80
N TYR A 237 34.07 18.93 -10.08
CA TYR A 237 35.50 19.04 -9.74
C TYR A 237 36.40 19.18 -10.98
N LYS A 238 36.17 18.37 -12.02
CA LYS A 238 36.94 18.45 -13.27
C LYS A 238 36.70 19.78 -14.00
N LYS A 239 35.46 20.27 -14.04
CA LYS A 239 35.10 21.55 -14.66
C LYS A 239 35.70 22.73 -13.91
N GLU A 240 35.70 22.71 -12.57
CA GLU A 240 36.39 23.68 -11.74
C GLU A 240 37.90 23.73 -12.05
N LYS A 241 38.55 22.56 -12.19
CA LYS A 241 39.97 22.51 -12.57
C LYS A 241 40.25 22.99 -13.98
N ARG A 242 39.38 22.68 -14.94
CA ARG A 242 39.45 23.21 -16.31
C ARG A 242 39.28 24.74 -16.32
N LEU A 243 38.38 25.27 -15.50
CA LEU A 243 38.17 26.71 -15.35
C LEU A 243 39.40 27.40 -14.75
N GLU A 244 39.98 26.84 -13.68
CA GLU A 244 41.24 27.33 -13.10
C GLU A 244 42.38 27.36 -14.12
N GLU A 245 42.46 26.36 -15.01
CA GLU A 245 43.46 26.28 -16.08
C GLU A 245 43.21 27.32 -17.17
N ILE A 246 41.96 27.48 -17.62
CA ILE A 246 41.58 28.53 -18.58
C ILE A 246 41.95 29.91 -18.01
N ASP A 247 41.68 30.18 -16.73
CA ASP A 247 42.05 31.44 -16.07
C ASP A 247 43.57 31.66 -16.00
N ARG A 248 44.36 30.61 -15.81
CA ARG A 248 45.84 30.69 -15.91
C ARG A 248 46.29 30.96 -17.33
N ASN A 249 45.67 30.33 -18.33
CA ASN A 249 45.98 30.51 -19.74
C ASN A 249 45.61 31.92 -20.21
N ILE A 250 44.47 32.47 -19.76
CA ILE A 250 44.07 33.87 -20.00
C ILE A 250 45.12 34.83 -19.44
N ARG A 251 45.55 34.62 -18.18
CA ARG A 251 46.60 35.45 -17.55
C ARG A 251 47.92 35.39 -18.30
N THR A 252 48.36 34.18 -18.66
CA THR A 252 49.62 33.98 -19.39
C THR A 252 49.57 34.61 -20.78
N THR A 253 48.48 34.38 -21.52
CA THR A 253 48.26 34.97 -22.85
C THR A 253 48.16 36.50 -22.76
N HIS A 254 47.57 37.04 -21.71
CA HIS A 254 47.52 38.48 -21.47
C HIS A 254 48.91 39.07 -21.24
N ILE A 255 49.74 38.43 -20.42
CA ILE A 255 51.13 38.88 -20.20
C ILE A 255 51.92 38.86 -21.51
N GLN A 256 51.80 37.78 -22.30
CA GLN A 256 52.43 37.68 -23.63
C GLN A 256 51.95 38.77 -24.58
N LEU A 257 50.64 39.07 -24.58
CA LEU A 257 50.06 40.15 -25.37
C LEU A 257 50.69 41.51 -25.00
N GLU A 258 50.77 41.84 -23.70
CA GLU A 258 51.36 43.12 -23.26
C GLU A 258 52.82 43.24 -23.71
N PHE A 259 53.63 42.19 -23.52
CA PHE A 259 55.02 42.18 -23.99
C PHE A 259 55.12 42.41 -25.50
N CYS A 260 54.33 41.70 -26.31
CA CYS A 260 54.34 41.85 -27.76
C CYS A 260 53.87 43.25 -28.21
N VAL A 261 52.91 43.85 -27.50
CA VAL A 261 52.47 45.24 -27.75
C VAL A 261 53.59 46.23 -27.44
N GLU A 262 54.27 46.08 -26.30
CA GLU A 262 55.39 46.95 -25.91
C GLU A 262 56.60 46.83 -26.85
N THR A 263 56.86 45.65 -27.41
CA THR A 263 57.97 45.42 -28.36
C THR A 263 57.58 45.62 -29.83
N PHE A 264 56.36 46.10 -30.13
CA PHE A 264 55.82 46.22 -31.49
C PHE A 264 55.90 44.92 -32.32
N ASP A 265 55.76 43.76 -31.65
CA ASP A 265 55.78 42.45 -32.30
C ASP A 265 54.43 42.20 -33.02
N PRO A 266 54.44 41.90 -34.35
CA PRO A 266 53.24 41.54 -35.11
C PRO A 266 52.41 40.39 -34.51
N SER A 267 53.00 39.55 -33.65
CA SER A 267 52.32 38.44 -32.99
C SER A 267 51.27 38.89 -31.95
N ALA A 268 51.27 40.18 -31.54
CA ALA A 268 50.29 40.73 -30.60
C ALA A 268 48.83 40.45 -31.00
N LYS A 269 48.50 40.55 -32.30
CA LYS A 269 47.13 40.25 -32.79
C LYS A 269 46.71 38.80 -32.49
N LYS A 270 47.63 37.84 -32.64
CA LYS A 270 47.37 36.42 -32.39
C LYS A 270 47.05 36.16 -30.91
N HIS A 271 47.80 36.80 -29.99
CA HIS A 271 47.55 36.68 -28.55
C HIS A 271 46.24 37.37 -28.14
N ALA A 272 45.86 38.48 -28.79
CA ALA A 272 44.57 39.13 -28.58
C ALA A 272 43.39 38.25 -29.01
N ASP A 273 43.47 37.65 -30.21
CA ASP A 273 42.44 36.72 -30.71
C ASP A 273 42.35 35.46 -29.82
N MET A 274 43.49 34.88 -29.42
CA MET A 274 43.54 33.76 -28.49
C MET A 274 42.90 34.09 -27.14
N LYS A 275 43.18 35.27 -26.58
CA LYS A 275 42.58 35.74 -25.33
C LYS A 275 41.05 35.84 -25.46
N LYS A 276 40.54 36.32 -26.59
CA LYS A 276 39.08 36.39 -26.84
C LYS A 276 38.44 35.00 -26.89
N GLU A 277 39.06 34.03 -27.56
CA GLU A 277 38.55 32.65 -27.61
C GLU A 277 38.61 31.97 -26.23
N LEU A 278 39.67 32.21 -25.45
CA LEU A 278 39.75 31.71 -24.06
C LEU A 278 38.64 32.28 -23.17
N TYR A 279 38.25 33.56 -23.33
CA TYR A 279 37.11 34.13 -22.60
C TYR A 279 35.77 33.49 -22.99
N LYS A 280 35.55 33.19 -24.27
CA LYS A 280 34.35 32.45 -24.70
C LYS A 280 34.31 31.05 -24.10
N LEU A 281 35.45 30.34 -24.13
CA LEU A 281 35.57 29.01 -23.54
C LEU A 281 35.34 29.05 -22.03
N ARG A 282 35.87 30.06 -21.34
CA ARG A 282 35.64 30.30 -19.91
C ARG A 282 34.16 30.42 -19.61
N GLN A 283 33.45 31.27 -20.35
CA GLN A 283 32.01 31.47 -20.18
C GLN A 283 31.22 30.17 -20.41
N ALA A 284 31.52 29.42 -21.48
CA ALA A 284 30.85 28.15 -21.76
C ALA A 284 31.04 27.13 -20.61
N VAL A 285 32.26 27.02 -20.07
CA VAL A 285 32.55 26.12 -18.93
C VAL A 285 31.88 26.61 -17.65
N GLU A 286 31.78 27.93 -17.42
CA GLU A 286 31.06 28.51 -16.28
C GLU A 286 29.55 28.19 -16.33
N GLU A 287 28.93 28.30 -17.51
CA GLU A 287 27.51 27.96 -17.73
C GLU A 287 27.24 26.47 -17.49
N GLU A 288 28.09 25.58 -18.01
CA GLU A 288 27.98 24.14 -17.74
C GLU A 288 28.16 23.80 -16.26
N LEU A 289 29.09 24.49 -15.58
CA LEU A 289 29.34 24.29 -14.15
C LEU A 289 28.14 24.73 -13.31
N ALA A 290 27.52 25.86 -13.64
CA ALA A 290 26.29 26.32 -13.00
C ALA A 290 25.17 25.28 -13.16
N MET A 291 24.96 24.78 -14.39
CA MET A 291 23.96 23.76 -14.67
C MET A 291 24.20 22.46 -13.89
N LEU A 292 25.45 22.00 -13.79
CA LEU A 292 25.80 20.82 -13.00
C LEU A 292 25.53 21.01 -11.49
N ARG A 293 25.80 22.20 -10.95
CA ARG A 293 25.50 22.52 -9.55
C ARG A 293 24.01 22.58 -9.29
N ASP A 294 23.22 23.15 -10.19
CA ASP A 294 21.76 23.20 -10.06
C ASP A 294 21.15 21.80 -10.11
N LYS A 295 21.65 20.92 -10.99
CA LYS A 295 21.27 19.50 -11.01
C LYS A 295 21.61 18.79 -9.70
N GLN A 296 22.81 19.02 -9.17
CA GLN A 296 23.26 18.41 -7.92
C GLN A 296 22.41 18.88 -6.72
N ALA A 297 22.10 20.18 -6.66
CA ALA A 297 21.24 20.75 -5.63
C ALA A 297 19.80 20.23 -5.72
N SER A 298 19.26 20.14 -6.93
CA SER A 298 17.91 19.61 -7.15
C SER A 298 17.80 18.14 -6.73
N ALA A 299 18.77 17.31 -7.14
CA ALA A 299 18.80 15.90 -6.74
C ALA A 299 18.90 15.72 -5.22
N LEU A 300 19.63 16.60 -4.52
CA LEU A 300 19.72 16.58 -3.05
C LEU A 300 18.38 16.96 -2.40
N GLU A 301 17.69 17.97 -2.93
CA GLU A 301 16.38 18.37 -2.41
C GLU A 301 15.34 17.25 -2.56
N GLU A 302 15.29 16.62 -3.72
CA GLU A 302 14.38 15.51 -4.01
C GLU A 302 14.68 14.26 -3.17
N PHE A 303 15.92 14.08 -2.72
CA PHE A 303 16.31 12.95 -1.89
C PHE A 303 15.85 13.07 -0.43
N LYS A 304 15.56 14.28 0.08
CA LYS A 304 15.22 14.50 1.50
C LYS A 304 14.09 13.63 2.03
N GLU A 305 13.02 13.45 1.26
CA GLU A 305 11.91 12.59 1.67
C GLU A 305 12.36 11.14 1.88
N SER A 306 13.30 10.67 1.04
CA SER A 306 13.86 9.32 1.18
C SER A 306 14.87 9.24 2.32
N GLU A 307 15.64 10.29 2.58
CA GLU A 307 16.51 10.38 3.75
C GLU A 307 15.69 10.26 5.05
N GLU A 308 14.64 11.07 5.20
CA GLU A 308 13.75 11.06 6.37
C GLU A 308 13.07 9.68 6.54
N ALA A 309 12.61 9.07 5.44
CA ALA A 309 11.98 7.75 5.48
C ALA A 309 12.96 6.63 5.88
N LEU A 310 14.21 6.69 5.41
CA LEU A 310 15.25 5.71 5.76
C LEU A 310 15.70 5.87 7.22
N ASP A 311 15.85 7.11 7.71
CA ASP A 311 16.17 7.39 9.11
C ASP A 311 15.05 6.94 10.06
N ALA A 312 13.79 7.24 9.70
CA ALA A 312 12.62 6.74 10.43
C ALA A 312 12.53 5.21 10.46
N ALA A 313 13.04 4.54 9.42
CA ALA A 313 13.16 3.08 9.35
C ALA A 313 14.42 2.53 10.06
N GLY A 314 15.28 3.39 10.61
CA GLY A 314 16.52 3.01 11.30
C GLY A 314 17.59 2.43 10.38
N ILE A 315 17.60 2.81 9.10
CA ILE A 315 18.60 2.36 8.13
C ILE A 315 19.81 3.30 8.19
N GLU A 316 20.91 2.83 8.75
CA GLU A 316 22.17 3.57 8.75
C GLU A 316 22.83 3.52 7.35
N PHE A 317 23.18 4.68 6.81
CA PHE A 317 23.96 4.80 5.58
C PHE A 317 24.91 6.00 5.66
N ASN A 318 26.03 5.94 4.92
CA ASN A 318 26.89 7.10 4.75
C ASN A 318 26.27 8.05 3.72
N HIS A 319 26.13 9.33 4.06
CA HIS A 319 25.44 10.28 3.21
C HIS A 319 26.29 10.56 1.94
N PRO A 320 25.71 10.52 0.72
CA PRO A 320 26.48 10.72 -0.52
C PRO A 320 27.22 12.06 -0.62
N VAL A 321 26.78 13.09 0.12
CA VAL A 321 27.50 14.36 0.26
C VAL A 321 28.85 14.16 0.97
N ASP A 322 28.86 13.39 2.05
CA ASP A 322 30.06 13.14 2.85
C ASP A 322 31.05 12.27 2.05
N GLU A 323 30.54 11.23 1.38
CA GLU A 323 31.34 10.42 0.43
C GLU A 323 31.99 11.29 -0.65
N ASN A 324 31.24 12.21 -1.26
CA ASN A 324 31.78 13.14 -2.26
C ASN A 324 32.87 14.06 -1.68
N ASN A 325 32.66 14.57 -0.46
CA ASN A 325 33.62 15.43 0.22
C ASN A 325 34.94 14.69 0.48
N GLU A 326 34.87 13.45 0.96
CA GLU A 326 36.03 12.57 1.15
C GLU A 326 36.76 12.28 -0.16
N GLU A 327 36.03 12.00 -1.25
CA GLU A 327 36.63 11.80 -2.57
C GLU A 327 37.37 13.06 -3.05
N VAL A 328 36.76 14.24 -2.90
CA VAL A 328 37.37 15.52 -3.29
C VAL A 328 38.63 15.79 -2.48
N LEU A 329 38.61 15.55 -1.16
CA LEU A 329 39.78 15.68 -0.29
C LEU A 329 40.91 14.72 -0.72
N THR A 330 40.56 13.46 -0.99
CA THR A 330 41.51 12.45 -1.47
C THR A 330 42.15 12.86 -2.80
N ARG A 331 41.35 13.38 -3.75
CA ARG A 331 41.85 13.88 -5.04
C ARG A 331 42.78 15.07 -4.85
N ARG A 332 42.44 16.02 -3.98
CA ARG A 332 43.28 17.19 -3.66
C ARG A 332 44.61 16.78 -3.04
N SER A 333 44.59 15.85 -2.09
CA SER A 333 45.79 15.30 -1.44
C SER A 333 46.74 14.69 -2.47
N LYS A 334 46.23 13.81 -3.35
CA LYS A 334 47.04 13.21 -4.44
C LYS A 334 47.69 14.26 -5.35
N ILE A 335 46.97 15.33 -5.73
CA ILE A 335 47.54 16.39 -6.58
C ILE A 335 48.66 17.14 -5.85
N VAL A 336 48.52 17.39 -4.55
CA VAL A 336 49.57 18.03 -3.74
C VAL A 336 50.81 17.13 -3.67
N GLU A 337 50.64 15.82 -3.49
CA GLU A 337 51.74 14.85 -3.52
C GLU A 337 52.46 14.86 -4.87
N TYR A 338 51.74 14.82 -5.99
CA TYR A 338 52.34 14.90 -7.33
C TYR A 338 53.10 16.21 -7.55
N ARG A 339 52.56 17.35 -7.11
CA ARG A 339 53.26 18.64 -7.18
C ARG A 339 54.54 18.65 -6.35
N ALA A 340 54.51 18.05 -5.16
CA ALA A 340 55.69 17.92 -4.31
C ALA A 340 56.77 17.04 -4.98
N HIS A 341 56.38 15.98 -5.68
CA HIS A 341 57.31 15.16 -6.47
C HIS A 341 57.93 15.92 -7.64
N LEU A 342 57.14 16.69 -8.39
CA LEU A 342 57.64 17.51 -9.50
C LEU A 342 58.59 18.61 -9.02
N SER A 343 58.25 19.32 -7.95
CA SER A 343 59.12 20.35 -7.36
C SER A 343 60.47 19.78 -6.95
N LYS A 344 60.50 18.59 -6.32
CA LYS A 344 61.76 17.91 -5.97
C LYS A 344 62.59 17.56 -7.20
N GLN A 345 61.96 17.19 -8.31
CA GLN A 345 62.65 16.89 -9.56
C GLN A 345 63.21 18.16 -10.21
N GLU A 346 62.48 19.28 -10.15
CA GLU A 346 62.95 20.59 -10.61
C GLU A 346 64.12 21.09 -9.75
N ASP A 347 64.07 20.94 -8.43
CA ASP A 347 65.18 21.31 -7.54
C ASP A 347 66.47 20.54 -7.87
N VAL A 348 66.35 19.26 -8.23
CA VAL A 348 67.48 18.43 -8.68
C VAL A 348 68.05 18.91 -10.02
N LYS A 349 67.18 19.29 -10.97
CA LYS A 349 67.62 19.87 -12.27
C LYS A 349 68.31 21.21 -12.08
N ILE A 350 67.74 22.10 -11.26
CA ILE A 350 68.32 23.42 -10.94
C ILE A 350 69.67 23.24 -10.24
N ALA A 351 69.81 22.26 -9.34
CA ALA A 351 71.09 21.96 -8.70
C ALA A 351 72.14 21.47 -9.72
N ALA A 352 71.75 20.64 -10.68
CA ALA A 352 72.63 20.18 -11.76
C ALA A 352 73.04 21.32 -12.70
N GLU A 353 72.10 22.16 -13.15
CA GLU A 353 72.38 23.34 -13.99
C GLU A 353 73.26 24.37 -13.26
N ARG A 354 73.04 24.59 -11.96
CA ARG A 354 73.91 25.45 -11.14
C ARG A 354 75.33 24.89 -11.03
N GLU A 355 75.49 23.57 -10.92
CA GLU A 355 76.81 22.91 -10.90
C GLU A 355 77.49 22.97 -12.28
N GLU A 356 76.73 22.85 -13.37
CA GLU A 356 77.23 23.02 -14.75
C GLU A 356 77.68 24.46 -15.02
N ILE A 357 76.90 25.46 -14.60
CA ILE A 357 77.27 26.88 -14.67
C ILE A 357 78.52 27.15 -13.82
N ARG A 358 78.62 26.52 -12.64
CA ARG A 358 79.80 26.63 -11.76
C ARG A 358 81.04 26.02 -12.41
N ARG A 359 80.92 24.86 -13.07
CA ARG A 359 82.01 24.25 -13.88
C ARG A 359 82.38 25.09 -15.10
N ALA A 360 81.41 25.66 -15.81
CA ALA A 360 81.65 26.55 -16.95
C ALA A 360 82.37 27.84 -16.53
N LEU A 361 82.05 28.40 -15.36
CA LEU A 361 82.76 29.54 -14.77
C LEU A 361 84.20 29.19 -14.37
N LEU A 362 84.43 27.99 -13.81
CA LEU A 362 85.77 27.49 -13.48
C LEU A 362 86.64 27.30 -14.74
N LEU A 363 86.10 26.71 -15.81
CA LEU A 363 86.78 26.57 -17.11
C LEU A 363 87.08 27.91 -17.78
N ARG A 364 86.20 28.91 -17.60
CA ARG A 364 86.42 30.28 -18.08
C ARG A 364 87.45 31.05 -17.23
N SER A 365 87.65 30.69 -15.96
CA SER A 365 88.68 31.27 -15.08
C SER A 365 90.10 30.73 -15.33
N THR A 366 90.22 29.54 -15.93
CA THR A 366 91.50 28.95 -16.33
C THR A 366 92.00 29.42 -17.70
N ALA A 367 91.22 30.21 -18.44
CA ALA A 367 91.64 30.88 -19.67
C ALA A 367 91.97 32.36 -19.38
N GLY A 368 93.10 32.59 -18.71
CA GLY A 368 93.75 33.91 -18.55
C GLY A 368 94.85 34.15 -19.61
N PRO A 369 95.20 35.41 -19.92
CA PRO A 369 95.61 35.87 -21.24
C PRO A 369 97.11 35.68 -21.55
N ALA A 370 97.44 35.26 -22.77
CA ALA A 370 98.82 35.30 -23.28
C ALA A 370 99.03 36.53 -24.18
N GLN A 371 99.75 37.54 -23.65
CA GLN A 371 100.31 38.66 -24.41
C GLN A 371 101.86 38.62 -24.30
N ILE A 372 102.50 38.27 -25.43
CA ILE A 372 103.67 38.90 -26.06
C ILE A 372 104.77 39.49 -25.14
N THR A 373 106.01 38.97 -25.20
CA THR A 373 107.21 39.71 -25.69
C THR A 373 108.53 38.91 -25.67
N ALA A 374 109.32 39.21 -26.71
CA ALA A 374 110.68 38.85 -27.12
C ALA A 374 111.80 38.67 -26.08
N GLY A 375 112.86 37.93 -26.48
CA GLY A 375 114.24 38.14 -26.00
C GLY A 375 115.15 36.91 -26.04
N ALA A 376 116.05 36.87 -27.04
CA ALA A 376 116.99 35.78 -27.33
C ALA A 376 118.21 35.71 -26.39
N THR A 377 118.85 34.53 -26.25
CA THR A 377 120.22 34.23 -26.74
C THR A 377 120.72 32.82 -26.33
N TYR A 378 121.57 32.28 -27.20
CA TYR A 378 122.17 30.93 -27.31
C TYR A 378 123.03 30.45 -26.11
N PRO A 379 123.30 29.12 -25.98
CA PRO A 379 124.49 28.52 -26.63
C PRO A 379 124.28 27.13 -27.26
N ALA A 380 125.07 26.87 -28.30
CA ALA A 380 125.51 25.54 -28.77
C ALA A 380 127.05 25.46 -28.50
N PRO A 381 127.79 24.33 -28.68
CA PRO A 381 127.44 23.13 -29.46
C PRO A 381 127.98 21.77 -28.94
N ASN A 382 127.79 20.75 -29.79
CA ASN A 382 128.44 19.42 -29.90
C ASN A 382 127.85 18.27 -29.06
N GLY A 383 127.53 17.10 -29.62
CA GLY A 383 127.64 16.62 -31.00
C GLY A 383 127.25 15.13 -31.13
N SER A 384 127.05 14.70 -32.38
CA SER A 384 127.07 13.32 -32.93
C SER A 384 126.13 12.26 -32.34
N SER A 385 125.50 11.34 -33.08
CA SER A 385 125.41 11.04 -34.51
C SER A 385 124.40 9.91 -34.68
N ASN A 386 123.71 9.93 -35.84
CA ASN A 386 123.25 8.80 -36.65
C ASN A 386 122.15 7.86 -36.10
N ALA A 387 120.98 7.83 -36.75
CA ALA A 387 120.64 7.05 -37.97
C ALA A 387 120.08 5.66 -37.57
N ASN A 388 119.10 5.04 -38.22
CA ASN A 388 118.57 5.20 -39.56
C ASN A 388 117.27 4.37 -39.69
N GLU A 389 116.58 4.55 -40.83
CA GLU A 389 115.79 3.55 -41.57
C GLU A 389 114.39 3.18 -41.04
N LEU A 390 113.30 3.20 -41.82
CA LEU A 390 113.09 3.30 -43.28
C LEU A 390 111.75 4.00 -43.57
#